data_AF-A0A7V9N7C0-F1
#
_entry.id   AF-A0A7V9N7C0-F1
#
_cell.length_a   1.000
_cell.length_b   1.000
_cell.length_c   1.000
_cell.angle_alpha   90.00
_cell.angle_beta   90.00
_cell.angle_gamma   90.00
#
_symmetry.space_group_name_H-M   'P 1'
#
loop_
_entity.id
_entity.type
_entity.pdbx_description
1 polymer ?
#
loop_
_entity_poly.entity_id
_entity_poly.type
_entity_poly.pdbx_seq_one_letter_code
_entity_poly.pdbx_strand_id
1 'polypeptide(L)'
;MLQPASGTMGIAAAARKARPANDEEVLAGLRLLLERTKTLVEPAGAAATAAFLTGKAGARSSSRAVATLSGGNVDSEKLKSLL
;
A
#
# COMPACT_ATOMS: atom_id res chain seq x y z
N MET A 1 7.63 -30.64 26.41
CA MET A 1 6.68 -29.52 26.63
C MET A 1 6.72 -28.61 25.43
N LEU A 2 5.72 -28.67 24.56
CA LEU A 2 5.57 -27.79 23.41
C LEU A 2 4.72 -26.60 23.89
N GLN A 3 5.31 -25.41 24.01
CA GLN A 3 4.51 -24.22 24.30
C GLN A 3 3.69 -23.87 23.05
N PRO A 4 2.36 -23.68 23.15
CA PRO A 4 1.60 -23.17 22.02
C PRO A 4 2.07 -21.74 21.74
N ALA A 5 2.47 -21.48 20.49
CA ALA A 5 2.72 -20.14 20.00
C ALA A 5 1.40 -19.36 20.06
N SER A 6 1.20 -18.61 21.14
CA SER A 6 0.19 -17.56 21.23
C SER A 6 0.62 -16.39 20.34
N GLY A 7 0.56 -16.62 19.03
CA GLY A 7 0.80 -15.61 18.02
C GLY A 7 -0.54 -14.99 17.67
N THR A 8 -0.91 -13.91 18.34
CA THR A 8 -2.01 -13.05 17.89
C THR A 8 -1.78 -12.77 16.40
N MET A 9 -2.75 -13.11 15.54
CA MET A 9 -2.84 -12.62 14.16
C MET A 9 -3.20 -11.13 14.22
N GLY A 10 -2.36 -10.33 14.89
CA GLY A 10 -2.52 -8.90 15.01
C GLY A 10 -2.18 -8.27 13.66
N ILE A 11 -3.20 -7.90 12.88
CA ILE A 11 -3.09 -6.89 11.84
C ILE A 11 -2.87 -5.53 12.52
N ALA A 12 -1.65 -5.28 13.00
CA ALA A 12 -1.31 -4.07 13.73
C ALA A 12 -0.30 -3.21 12.98
N ALA A 13 -0.80 -2.43 12.02
CA ALA A 13 -0.19 -1.14 11.68
C ALA A 13 -1.27 -0.15 11.24
N ALA A 14 -1.94 0.49 12.21
CA ALA A 14 -2.50 1.80 11.95
C ALA A 14 -1.34 2.79 11.97
N ALA A 15 -0.87 3.21 10.79
CA ALA A 15 0.07 4.32 10.66
C ALA A 15 -0.58 5.57 11.26
N ARG A 16 -0.31 5.87 12.54
CA ARG A 16 -0.94 6.99 13.25
C ARG A 16 -0.65 8.36 12.62
N LYS A 17 0.35 8.45 11.72
CA LYS A 17 0.71 9.69 11.01
C LYS A 17 1.52 9.42 9.74
N ALA A 18 0.92 8.78 8.74
CA ALA A 18 1.54 8.70 7.42
C ALA A 18 1.70 10.11 6.83
N ARG A 19 2.83 10.40 6.18
CA ARG A 19 3.01 11.65 5.42
C ARG A 19 2.40 11.50 4.02
N PRO A 20 1.85 12.58 3.44
CA PRO A 20 1.31 12.53 2.08
C PRO A 20 2.40 12.19 1.06
N ALA A 21 2.02 11.33 0.12
CA ALA A 21 2.78 11.06 -1.09
C ALA A 21 2.44 12.11 -2.14
N ASN A 22 3.41 12.47 -2.98
CA ASN A 22 3.15 13.28 -4.18
C ASN A 22 2.64 12.38 -5.33
N ASP A 23 2.20 13.00 -6.42
CA ASP A 23 1.59 12.28 -7.53
C ASP A 23 2.54 11.25 -8.15
N GLU A 24 3.82 11.57 -8.34
CA GLU A 24 4.82 10.63 -8.87
C GLU A 24 5.01 9.39 -7.99
N GLU A 25 5.06 9.59 -6.67
CA GLU A 25 5.15 8.49 -5.71
C GLU A 25 3.88 7.62 -5.72
N VAL A 26 2.71 8.25 -5.89
CA VAL A 26 1.42 7.56 -6.05
C VAL A 26 1.42 6.72 -7.33
N LEU A 27 1.89 7.27 -8.45
CA LEU A 27 2.02 6.55 -9.71
C LEU A 27 3.01 5.39 -9.62
N ALA A 28 4.12 5.55 -8.89
CA ALA A 28 5.04 4.45 -8.61
C ALA A 28 4.37 3.33 -7.79
N GLY A 29 3.55 3.69 -6.80
CA GLY A 29 2.72 2.73 -6.05
C GLY A 29 1.72 1.99 -6.93
N LEU A 30 1.05 2.71 -7.84
CA LEU A 30 0.10 2.14 -8.80
C LEU A 30 0.79 1.13 -9.72
N ARG A 31 1.93 1.51 -10.32
CA ARG A 31 2.72 0.63 -11.20
C ARG A 31 3.17 -0.64 -10.46
N LEU A 32 3.64 -0.50 -9.22
CA LEU A 32 4.07 -1.64 -8.41
C LEU A 32 2.92 -2.63 -8.14
N LEU A 33 1.75 -2.14 -7.75
CA LEU A 33 0.56 -2.98 -7.54
C LEU A 33 0.15 -3.69 -8.85
N LEU A 34 0.05 -2.94 -9.94
CA LEU A 34 -0.33 -3.50 -11.23
C LEU A 34 0.65 -4.56 -11.73
N GLU A 35 1.96 -4.28 -11.66
CA GLU A 35 2.98 -5.17 -12.21
C GLU A 35 3.24 -6.40 -11.33
N ARG A 36 3.27 -6.22 -10.01
CA ARG A 36 3.74 -7.26 -9.07
C ARG A 36 2.61 -8.04 -8.43
N THR A 37 1.46 -7.42 -8.19
CA THR A 37 0.31 -8.09 -7.58
C THR A 37 -0.82 -8.33 -8.58
N LYS A 38 -0.72 -7.78 -9.81
CA LYS A 38 -1.77 -7.81 -10.83
C LYS A 38 -3.08 -7.19 -10.33
N THR A 39 -2.97 -6.28 -9.37
CA THR A 39 -4.10 -5.57 -8.79
C THR A 39 -4.22 -4.21 -9.44
N LEU A 40 -5.31 -3.99 -10.17
CA LEU A 40 -5.63 -2.69 -10.72
C LEU A 40 -6.24 -1.80 -9.64
N VAL A 41 -5.68 -0.61 -9.45
CA VAL A 41 -6.18 0.42 -8.55
C VAL A 41 -6.24 1.76 -9.26
N GLU A 42 -7.07 2.67 -8.76
CA GLU A 42 -6.98 4.09 -9.13
C GLU A 42 -5.84 4.77 -8.35
N PRO A 43 -5.37 5.98 -8.73
CA PRO A 43 -4.29 6.66 -8.02
C PRO A 43 -4.53 6.82 -6.51
N ALA A 44 -5.73 7.24 -6.09
CA ALA A 44 -6.06 7.38 -4.68
C ALA A 44 -5.94 6.03 -3.91
N GLY A 45 -6.30 4.92 -4.56
CA GLY A 45 -6.16 3.58 -4.02
C GLY A 45 -4.71 3.12 -3.83
N ALA A 46 -3.75 3.74 -4.52
CA ALA A 46 -2.32 3.44 -4.40
C ALA A 46 -1.59 4.29 -3.32
N ALA A 47 -2.24 5.31 -2.75
CA ALA A 47 -1.59 6.28 -1.87
C ALA A 47 -0.96 5.64 -0.62
N ALA A 48 -1.62 4.66 -0.01
CA ALA A 48 -1.07 3.93 1.14
C ALA A 48 0.21 3.16 0.75
N THR A 49 0.19 2.47 -0.39
CA THR A 49 1.35 1.75 -0.93
C THR A 49 2.51 2.71 -1.22
N ALA A 50 2.23 3.84 -1.85
CA ALA A 50 3.23 4.89 -2.11
C ALA A 50 3.89 5.40 -0.82
N ALA A 51 3.11 5.59 0.24
CA ALA A 51 3.66 5.96 1.54
C ALA A 51 4.60 4.89 2.11
N PHE A 52 4.32 3.60 1.91
CA PHE A 52 5.24 2.52 2.30
C PHE A 52 6.52 2.53 1.47
N LEU A 53 6.42 2.65 0.15
CA LEU A 53 7.58 2.64 -0.76
C LEU A 53 8.56 3.79 -0.48
N THR A 54 8.03 4.93 -0.02
CA THR A 54 8.82 6.15 0.24
C THR A 54 9.22 6.30 1.70
N GLY A 55 8.93 5.31 2.55
CA GLY A 55 9.18 5.39 4.01
C GLY A 55 8.34 6.44 4.73
N LYS A 56 7.30 6.96 4.09
CA LYS A 56 6.35 7.96 4.62
C LYS A 56 5.23 7.35 5.45
N ALA A 57 5.05 6.02 5.40
CA ALA A 57 4.03 5.30 6.17
C ALA A 57 4.27 5.30 7.69
N GLY A 58 5.49 5.64 8.16
CA GLY A 58 5.80 5.67 9.59
C GLY A 58 5.75 4.30 10.28
N ALA A 59 5.78 3.22 9.50
CA ALA A 59 5.87 1.86 10.00
C ALA A 59 7.32 1.51 10.36
N ARG A 60 7.51 0.73 11.43
CA ARG A 60 8.85 0.19 11.78
C ARG A 60 9.15 -1.01 10.89
N SER A 61 10.41 -1.21 10.51
CA SER A 61 10.82 -2.33 9.64
C SER A 61 10.45 -3.72 10.19
N SER A 62 10.35 -3.88 11.51
CA SER A 62 9.94 -5.14 12.16
C SER A 62 8.42 -5.29 12.35
N SER A 63 7.63 -4.29 11.97
CA SER A 63 6.17 -4.33 12.15
C SER A 63 5.49 -5.05 10.99
N ARG A 64 4.45 -5.83 11.29
CA ARG A 64 3.52 -6.31 10.27
C ARG A 64 2.64 -5.16 9.84
N ALA A 65 2.81 -4.71 8.62
CA ALA A 65 2.06 -3.59 8.08
C ALA A 65 1.17 -4.00 6.91
N VAL A 66 0.06 -3.28 6.74
CA VAL A 66 -0.90 -3.49 5.66
C VAL A 66 -1.18 -2.15 5.00
N ALA A 67 -1.19 -2.13 3.68
CA ALA A 67 -1.68 -1.01 2.89
C ALA A 67 -3.11 -1.32 2.43
N THR A 68 -4.08 -0.51 2.84
CA THR A 68 -5.46 -0.63 2.34
C THR A 68 -5.54 -0.02 0.94
N LEU A 69 -6.03 -0.79 -0.02
CA LEU A 69 -6.32 -0.32 -1.38
C LEU A 69 -7.79 0.10 -1.44
N SER A 70 -8.08 1.40 -1.48
CA SER A 70 -9.45 1.90 -1.29
C SER A 70 -10.34 1.80 -2.52
N GLY A 71 -9.78 1.74 -3.73
CA GLY A 71 -10.56 1.81 -4.96
C GLY A 71 -9.78 1.42 -6.21
N GLY A 72 -10.51 0.98 -7.23
CA GLY A 72 -10.00 0.53 -8.53
C GLY A 72 -10.85 0.99 -9.70
N ASN A 73 -11.61 2.07 -9.53
CA ASN A 73 -12.55 2.58 -10.53
C ASN A 73 -11.81 3.41 -11.59
N VAL A 74 -11.07 2.73 -12.46
CA VAL A 74 -10.29 3.35 -13.53
C VAL A 74 -10.62 2.67 -14.86
N ASP A 75 -10.88 3.48 -15.90
CA ASP A 75 -11.09 2.98 -17.26
C ASP A 75 -9.75 2.81 -18.01
N SER A 76 -9.80 2.15 -19.17
CA SER A 76 -8.61 1.82 -19.97
C SER A 76 -7.90 3.05 -20.53
N GLU A 77 -8.64 4.11 -20.91
CA GLU A 77 -8.03 5.32 -21.48
C GLU A 77 -7.32 6.11 -20.39
N LYS A 78 -7.94 6.22 -19.20
CA LYS A 78 -7.31 6.83 -18.04
C LYS A 78 -6.09 6.03 -17.59
N LEU A 79 -6.15 4.71 -17.58
CA LEU A 79 -5.00 3.88 -17.21
C LEU A 79 -3.83 4.08 -18.18
N LYS A 80 -4.10 4.13 -19.50
CA LYS A 80 -3.07 4.42 -20.51
C LYS A 80 -2.40 5.78 -20.31
N SER A 81 -3.13 6.78 -19.80
CA SER A 81 -2.54 8.11 -19.55
C SER A 81 -1.66 8.16 -18.29
N LEU A 82 -1.72 7.15 -17.42
CA LEU A 82 -1.02 7.12 -16.13
C LEU A 82 0.24 6.23 -16.14
N LEU A 83 0.33 5.31 -17.10
CA LEU A 83 1.42 4.34 -17.28
C LEU A 83 2.40 4.81 -18.37
#